data_AF-A0A950HMX9-F1
#
_entry.id   AF-A0A950HMX9-F1
#
_cell.length_a   1.000
_cell.length_b   1.000
_cell.length_c   1.000
_cell.angle_alpha   90.00
_cell.angle_beta   90.00
_cell.angle_gamma   90.00
#
_symmetry.space_group_name_H-M   'P 1'
#
loop_
_entity.id
_entity.type
_entity.pdbx_description
1 polymer ?
#
loop_
_entity_poly.entity_id
_entity_poly.type
_entity_poly.pdbx_seq_one_letter_code
_entity_poly.pdbx_strand_id
1 'polypeptide(L)'
;MLSGTELVDWMALSRVHAGQVTRHQGRYLDGGQPMPGYLVPELLFDALPRAGLLTLARPDDDGLARLALTDAGRVRYQELRQRRGGRP
;
A
#
# COMPACT_ATOMS: atom_id res chain seq x y z
N MET A 1 -10.35 17.75 0.66
CA MET A 1 -11.00 16.63 1.37
C MET A 1 -10.93 15.39 0.48
N LEU A 2 -10.61 14.23 1.04
CA LEU A 2 -10.56 12.96 0.31
C LEU A 2 -11.93 12.28 0.34
N SER A 3 -12.31 11.61 -0.74
CA SER A 3 -13.45 10.68 -0.75
C SER A 3 -13.14 9.42 0.09
N GLY A 4 -14.16 8.59 0.36
CA GLY A 4 -13.98 7.33 1.09
C GLY A 4 -12.95 6.40 0.44
N THR A 5 -13.02 6.24 -0.89
CA THR A 5 -12.05 5.45 -1.66
C THR A 5 -10.66 6.08 -1.64
N GLU A 6 -10.57 7.41 -1.80
CA GLU A 6 -9.28 8.12 -1.76
C GLU A 6 -8.61 8.04 -0.39
N LEU A 7 -9.40 8.00 0.69
CA LEU A 7 -8.89 7.80 2.04
C LEU A 7 -8.32 6.39 2.21
N VAL A 8 -8.99 5.37 1.68
CA VAL A 8 -8.53 3.98 1.69
C VAL A 8 -7.25 3.82 0.87
N ASP A 9 -7.20 4.39 -0.33
CA ASP A 9 -5.99 4.42 -1.17
C ASP A 9 -4.83 5.12 -0.46
N TRP A 10 -5.09 6.27 0.17
CA TRP A 10 -4.09 6.99 0.93
C TRP A 10 -3.53 6.13 2.09
N MET A 11 -4.39 5.43 2.83
CA MET A 11 -3.97 4.56 3.93
C MET A 11 -3.10 3.41 3.41
N ALA A 12 -3.54 2.74 2.36
CA ALA A 12 -2.82 1.63 1.73
C ALA A 12 -1.43 2.08 1.23
N LEU A 13 -1.37 3.15 0.44
CA LEU A 13 -0.10 3.69 -0.06
C LEU A 13 0.81 4.18 1.06
N SER A 14 0.26 4.75 2.14
CA SER A 14 1.04 5.18 3.30
C SER A 14 1.70 4.02 4.03
N ARG A 15 1.01 2.90 4.21
CA ARG A 15 1.58 1.70 4.85
C ARG A 15 2.66 1.05 3.99
N VAL A 16 2.45 1.01 2.68
CA VAL A 16 3.47 0.50 1.74
C VAL A 16 4.69 1.42 1.71
N HIS A 17 4.49 2.74 1.69
CA HIS A 17 5.60 3.70 1.82
C HIS A 17 6.43 3.45 3.09
N ALA A 18 5.76 3.20 4.22
CA ALA A 18 6.43 2.92 5.48
C ALA A 18 7.12 1.54 5.51
N GLY A 19 7.05 0.74 4.43
CA GLY A 19 7.63 -0.59 4.35
C GLY A 19 6.96 -1.61 5.27
N GLN A 20 5.74 -1.33 5.73
CA GLN A 20 5.06 -2.14 6.73
C GLN A 20 4.28 -3.31 6.14
N VAL A 21 3.96 -3.25 4.84
CA VAL A 21 3.12 -4.26 4.19
C VAL A 21 3.96 -5.40 3.62
N THR A 22 3.74 -6.60 4.16
CA THR A 22 4.42 -7.82 3.70
C THR A 22 3.43 -8.97 3.52
N ARG A 23 3.80 -9.92 2.66
CA ARG A 23 3.13 -11.22 2.53
C ARG A 23 4.13 -12.30 2.88
N HIS A 24 3.81 -13.13 3.85
CA HIS A 24 4.68 -14.21 4.33
C HIS A 24 3.86 -15.50 4.43
N GLN A 25 4.28 -16.55 3.71
CA GLN A 25 3.60 -17.86 3.69
C GLN A 25 2.08 -17.77 3.46
N GLY A 26 1.66 -16.87 2.56
CA GLY A 26 0.23 -16.65 2.25
C GLY A 26 -0.53 -15.75 3.24
N ARG A 27 0.10 -15.30 4.33
CA ARG A 27 -0.48 -14.33 5.28
C ARG A 27 -0.09 -12.90 4.92
N TYR A 28 -1.03 -11.98 5.05
CA TYR A 28 -0.80 -10.56 4.86
C TYR A 28 -0.55 -9.88 6.20
N LEU A 29 0.54 -9.12 6.29
CA LEU A 29 0.97 -8.48 7.51
C LEU A 29 1.13 -6.97 7.31
N ASP A 30 0.80 -6.20 8.35
CA ASP A 30 1.06 -4.78 8.49
C ASP A 30 1.92 -4.57 9.75
N GLY A 31 3.18 -4.19 9.57
CA GLY A 31 4.13 -4.01 10.67
C GLY A 31 4.40 -5.29 11.47
N GLY A 32 4.29 -6.45 10.81
CA GLY A 32 4.46 -7.77 11.44
C GLY A 32 3.23 -8.32 12.16
N GLN A 33 2.14 -7.55 12.22
CA GLN A 33 0.85 -8.00 12.75
C GLN A 33 -0.10 -8.41 11.63
N PRO A 34 -1.13 -9.23 11.89
CA PRO A 34 -2.17 -9.52 10.91
C PRO A 34 -2.75 -8.23 10.32
N MET A 35 -2.85 -8.19 9.00
CA MET A 35 -3.35 -7.01 8.28
C MET A 35 -4.74 -6.63 8.81
N PRO A 36 -4.94 -5.35 9.22
CA PRO A 36 -6.21 -4.92 9.77
C PRO A 36 -7.29 -4.90 8.68
N GLY A 37 -8.54 -5.22 9.03
CA GLY A 37 -9.62 -5.46 8.05
C GLY A 37 -10.01 -4.27 7.16
N TYR A 38 -9.57 -3.04 7.47
CA TYR A 38 -9.75 -1.89 6.58
C TYR A 38 -8.72 -1.86 5.43
N LEU A 39 -7.63 -2.63 5.53
CA LEU A 39 -6.69 -2.88 4.45
C LEU A 39 -7.01 -4.23 3.85
N VAL A 40 -7.76 -4.21 2.75
CA VAL A 40 -8.13 -5.41 2.02
C VAL A 40 -6.93 -5.90 1.20
N PRO A 41 -6.51 -7.17 1.32
CA PRO A 41 -5.43 -7.72 0.51
C PRO A 41 -5.65 -7.56 -0.99
N GLU A 42 -6.90 -7.64 -1.46
CA GLU A 42 -7.28 -7.45 -2.86
C GLU A 42 -6.94 -6.04 -3.35
N LEU A 43 -7.06 -5.02 -2.50
CA LEU A 43 -6.63 -3.67 -2.85
C LEU A 43 -5.12 -3.61 -3.05
N LEU A 44 -4.35 -4.14 -2.10
CA LEU A 44 -2.90 -4.01 -2.03
C LEU A 44 -2.15 -4.92 -3.02
N PHE A 45 -2.68 -6.11 -3.29
CA PHE A 45 -2.01 -7.14 -4.10
C PHE A 45 -2.67 -7.35 -5.47
N ASP A 46 -3.81 -6.72 -5.74
CA ASP A 46 -4.48 -6.82 -7.05
C ASP A 46 -4.81 -5.45 -7.65
N ALA A 47 -5.68 -4.65 -7.03
CA ALA A 47 -6.16 -3.41 -7.62
C ALA A 47 -5.06 -2.34 -7.81
N LEU A 48 -4.29 -2.03 -6.76
CA LEU A 48 -3.22 -1.03 -6.83
C LEU A 48 -2.02 -1.47 -7.71
N PRO A 49 -1.60 -2.75 -7.70
CA PRO A 49 -0.65 -3.26 -8.69
C PRO A 49 -1.16 -3.20 -10.14
N ARG A 50 -2.42 -3.58 -10.40
CA ARG A 50 -3.02 -3.44 -11.74
C ARG A 50 -3.09 -1.99 -12.20
N ALA A 51 -3.32 -1.06 -11.28
CA ALA A 51 -3.26 0.38 -11.53
C ALA A 51 -1.83 0.91 -11.69
N GLY A 52 -0.79 0.07 -11.56
CA GLY A 52 0.61 0.46 -11.68
C GLY A 52 1.12 1.32 -10.54
N LEU A 53 0.41 1.39 -9.40
CA LEU A 53 0.79 2.19 -8.24
C LEU A 53 1.70 1.43 -7.28
N LEU A 54 1.55 0.11 -7.25
CA LEU A 54 2.37 -0.79 -6.43
C LEU A 54 3.08 -1.81 -7.31
N THR A 55 4.23 -2.27 -6.83
CA THR A 55 4.91 -3.44 -7.37
C THR A 55 5.20 -4.42 -6.25
N LEU A 56 5.14 -5.71 -6.58
CA LEU A 56 5.55 -6.77 -5.67
C LEU A 56 7.05 -6.96 -5.83
N ALA A 57 7.83 -6.61 -4.80
CA ALA A 57 9.20 -7.07 -4.70
C ALA A 57 9.17 -8.60 -4.59
N ARG A 58 9.99 -9.28 -5.40
CA ARG A 58 10.06 -10.74 -5.43
C ARG A 58 10.23 -11.28 -4.00
N PRO A 59 9.55 -12.38 -3.65
CA PRO A 59 9.79 -13.02 -2.37
C PRO A 59 11.24 -13.48 -2.30
N ASP A 60 11.89 -13.19 -1.17
CA ASP A 60 13.17 -13.82 -0.82
C ASP A 60 12.96 -15.33 -0.59
N ASP A 61 14.04 -16.10 -0.42
CA ASP A 61 14.00 -17.55 -0.19
C ASP A 61 13.10 -17.95 1.01
N ASP A 62 12.88 -17.01 1.95
CA ASP A 62 11.98 -17.16 3.10
C ASP A 62 10.48 -17.00 2.76
N GLY A 63 10.13 -16.80 1.49
CA GLY A 63 8.74 -16.59 1.05
C GLY A 63 8.15 -15.25 1.48
N LEU A 64 9.01 -14.28 1.80
CA LEU A 64 8.64 -12.92 2.21
C LEU A 64 8.54 -12.00 0.99
N ALA A 65 7.32 -11.76 0.49
CA ALA A 65 7.09 -10.75 -0.53
C ALA A 65 6.77 -9.40 0.13
N ARG A 66 7.33 -8.31 -0.43
CA ARG A 66 7.07 -6.94 0.04
C ARG A 66 6.44 -6.13 -1.07
N LEU A 67 5.56 -5.20 -0.70
CA LEU A 67 5.08 -4.21 -1.66
C LEU A 67 6.00 -3.00 -1.65
N ALA A 68 6.21 -2.41 -2.82
CA ALA A 68 6.90 -1.15 -2.99
C ALA A 68 6.06 -0.22 -3.85
N LEU A 69 6.16 1.10 -3.59
CA LEU A 69 5.58 2.11 -4.46
C LEU A 69 6.36 2.16 -5.77
N THR A 70 5.64 2.19 -6.88
CA THR A 70 6.20 2.63 -8.17
C THR A 70 6.35 4.15 -8.16
N ASP A 71 6.95 4.71 -9.20
CA ASP A 71 7.01 6.18 -9.34
C ASP A 71 5.62 6.81 -9.43
N ALA A 72 4.69 6.18 -10.18
CA ALA A 72 3.29 6.59 -10.22
C ALA A 72 2.61 6.48 -8.84
N GLY A 73 2.91 5.42 -8.08
CA GLY A 73 2.44 5.25 -6.70
C GLY A 73 2.94 6.35 -5.76
N ARG A 74 4.21 6.75 -5.87
CA ARG A 74 4.78 7.84 -5.07
C ARG A 74 4.09 9.17 -5.39
N VAL A 75 3.90 9.48 -6.68
CA VAL A 75 3.19 10.70 -7.12
C VAL A 75 1.77 10.69 -6.54
N ARG A 76 1.03 9.59 -6.72
CA ARG A 76 -0.34 9.46 -6.21
C ARG A 76 -0.41 9.60 -4.69
N TYR A 77 0.53 9.00 -3.96
CA TYR A 77 0.62 9.14 -2.51
C TYR A 77 0.84 10.61 -2.11
N GLN A 78 1.73 11.32 -2.79
CA GLN A 78 2.00 12.74 -2.52
C GLN A 78 0.78 13.62 -2.79
N GLU A 79 0.06 13.41 -3.89
CA GLU A 79 -1.19 14.10 -4.20
C GLU A 79 -2.23 13.93 -3.09
N LEU A 80 -2.47 12.67 -2.68
CA LEU A 80 -3.43 12.36 -1.62
C LEU A 80 -3.00 12.93 -0.28
N ARG A 81 -1.70 12.89 0.04
CA ARG A 81 -1.13 13.50 1.24
C ARG A 81 -1.36 15.00 1.27
N GLN A 82 -1.13 15.72 0.17
CA GLN A 82 -1.38 17.16 0.08
C GLN A 82 -2.87 17.48 0.27
N ARG A 83 -3.76 16.72 -0.38
CA ARG A 83 -5.22 16.90 -0.28
C ARG A 83 -5.80 16.57 1.10
N ARG A 84 -5.11 15.73 1.87
CA ARG A 84 -5.42 15.44 3.29
C ARG A 84 -4.83 16.49 4.24
N GLY A 85 -3.61 16.93 3.99
CA GLY A 85 -2.83 17.81 4.87
C GLY A 85 -3.13 19.29 4.74
N GLY A 86 -3.70 19.74 3.61
CA GLY A 86 -4.28 21.08 3.49
C GLY A 86 -3.41 22.23 4.01
N ARG A 87 -2.14 22.33 3.60
CA ARG A 87 -1.50 23.64 3.40
C ARG A 87 -0.28 23.55 2.46
N PRO A 88 -0.09 24.51 1.53
CA PRO A 88 1.16 24.70 0.82
C PRO A 88 2.34 24.97 1.76
#